data_AF-A0A6M0F4G7-F1
#
_entry.id   AF-A0A6M0F4G7-F1
#
_cell.length_a   1.000
_cell.length_b   1.000
_cell.length_c   1.000
_cell.angle_alpha   90.00
_cell.angle_beta   90.00
_cell.angle_gamma   90.00
#
_symmetry.space_group_name_H-M   'P 1'
#
loop_
_entity.id
_entity.type
_entity.pdbx_description
1 polymer ?
#
loop_
_entity_poly.entity_id
_entity_poly.type
_entity_poly.pdbx_seq_one_letter_code
_entity_poly.pdbx_strand_id
1 'polypeptide(L)' 'MIGDYAASFIPVIFVPLLAVVAFAVMGLFFIYVESDA' A
#
# COMPACT_ATOMS: atom_id res chain seq x y z
N MET A 1 -1.04 -18.28 2.14
CA MET A 1 -0.43 -19.10 3.22
C MET A 1 -0.61 -18.35 4.52
N ILE A 2 -1.21 -18.98 5.54
CA ILE A 2 -1.31 -18.42 6.89
C ILE A 2 -0.32 -19.21 7.76
N GLY A 3 0.50 -18.51 8.54
CA GLY A 3 1.47 -19.13 9.44
C GLY A 3 0.97 -19.23 10.89
N ASP A 4 1.75 -19.90 11.74
CA ASP A 4 1.43 -20.16 13.16
C ASP A 4 2.05 -19.12 14.12
N TYR A 5 2.17 -17.88 13.67
CA TYR A 5 2.63 -16.76 14.50
C TYR A 5 1.44 -15.92 14.97
N ALA A 6 1.62 -15.17 16.06
CA ALA A 6 0.58 -14.29 16.57
C ALA A 6 0.14 -13.27 15.51
N ALA A 7 -1.18 -13.07 15.39
CA ALA A 7 -1.79 -12.20 14.38
C ALA A 7 -1.41 -12.55 12.93
N SER A 8 -1.42 -13.84 12.59
CA SER A 8 -1.08 -14.33 11.24
C SER A 8 -2.01 -13.87 10.10
N PHE A 9 -3.10 -13.19 10.42
CA PHE A 9 -3.92 -12.48 9.44
C PHE A 9 -3.27 -11.19 8.93
N ILE A 10 -2.27 -10.64 9.63
CA ILE A 10 -1.64 -9.35 9.28
C ILE A 10 -1.09 -9.37 7.85
N PRO A 11 -0.30 -10.36 7.41
CA PRO A 11 0.21 -10.35 6.03
C PRO A 11 -0.88 -10.51 4.97
N VAL A 12 -2.01 -11.15 5.29
CA VAL A 12 -3.15 -11.26 4.38
C VAL A 12 -3.74 -9.87 4.09
N ILE A 13 -3.74 -8.96 5.06
CA ILE A 13 -4.30 -7.61 4.91
C ILE A 13 -3.23 -6.62 4.44
N PHE A 14 -2.10 -6.56 5.14
CA PHE A 14 -1.10 -5.52 4.95
C PHE A 14 -0.27 -5.69 3.69
N VAL A 15 -0.05 -6.91 3.19
CA VAL A 15 0.71 -7.10 1.95
C VAL A 15 -0.08 -6.57 0.73
N PRO A 16 -1.36 -6.92 0.52
CA PRO A 16 -2.16 -6.28 -0.53
C PRO A 16 -2.35 -4.78 -0.29
N LEU A 17 -2.58 -4.36 0.96
CA LEU A 17 -2.75 -2.95 1.28
C LEU A 17 -1.51 -2.14 0.92
N LEU A 18 -0.30 -2.66 1.16
CA LEU A 18 0.94 -1.97 0.80
C LEU A 18 1.02 -1.69 -0.70
N ALA A 19 0.61 -2.64 -1.55
CA ALA A 19 0.57 -2.44 -3.00
C ALA A 19 -0.44 -1.35 -3.41
N VAL A 20 -1.63 -1.36 -2.80
CA VAL A 20 -2.66 -0.32 -3.04
C VAL A 20 -2.18 1.06 -2.56
N VAL A 21 -1.56 1.12 -1.40
CA VAL A 21 -1.00 2.36 -0.84
C VAL A 21 0.13 2.88 -1.72
N ALA A 22 1.01 2.02 -2.25
CA ALA A 22 2.05 2.44 -3.18
C ALA A 22 1.45 3.09 -4.44
N PHE A 23 0.37 2.53 -4.98
CA PHE A 23 -0.34 3.13 -6.12
C PHE A 23 -0.97 4.48 -5.77
N ALA A 24 -1.62 4.59 -4.60
CA ALA A 24 -2.18 5.85 -4.12
C ALA A 24 -1.10 6.93 -3.93
N VAL A 25 0.04 6.57 -3.33
CA VAL A 25 1.19 7.47 -3.15
C VAL A 25 1.74 7.93 -4.50
N MET A 26 1.86 7.04 -5.48
CA MET A 26 2.24 7.42 -6.85
C MET A 26 1.25 8.38 -7.48
N GLY A 27 -0.06 8.21 -7.26
CA GLY A 27 -1.08 9.17 -7.72
C GLY A 27 -0.93 10.55 -7.07
N LEU A 28 -0.63 10.60 -5.78
CA LEU A 28 -0.34 11.86 -5.08
C LEU A 28 0.95 12.51 -5.60
N PHE A 29 1.99 11.73 -5.86
CA PHE A 29 3.22 12.25 -6.46
C PHE A 29 3.03 12.75 -7.89
N PHE A 30 2.22 12.04 -8.68
CA PHE A 30 1.84 12.50 -10.01
C PHE A 30 1.14 13.85 -9.93
N ILE A 31 0.13 13.98 -9.06
CA ILE A 31 -0.53 15.27 -8.81
C ILE A 31 0.52 16.30 -8.42
N TYR A 32 1.42 16.03 -7.48
CA TYR A 32 2.42 17.02 -7.05
C TYR A 32 3.37 17.47 -8.17
N VAL A 33 3.83 16.57 -9.03
CA VAL A 33 4.78 16.89 -10.12
C VAL A 33 4.09 17.55 -11.32
N GLU A 34 2.86 17.16 -11.62
CA GLU A 34 2.08 17.70 -12.74
C GLU A 34 1.15 18.85 -12.33
N SER A 35 1.07 19.16 -11.03
CA SER A 35 0.38 20.35 -10.57
C SER A 35 1.18 21.55 -11.04
N ASP A 36 0.63 22.25 -12.04
CA ASP A 36 1.14 23.56 -12.44
C ASP A 36 1.18 24.53 -11.25
N ALA A 37 2.03 25.56 -11.40
CA ALA A 37 1.89 26.79 -10.64
C ALA A 37 0.65 27.58 -11.09
#